data_AF-A0A356B0J2-F1
#
_entry.id   AF-A0A356B0J2-F1
#
_cell.length_a   1.000
_cell.length_b   1.000
_cell.length_c   1.000
_cell.angle_alpha   90.00
_cell.angle_beta   90.00
_cell.angle_gamma   90.00
#
_symmetry.space_group_name_H-M   'P 1'
#
loop_
_entity.id
_entity.type
_entity.pdbx_description
1 polymer ?
#
loop_
_entity_poly.entity_id
_entity_poly.type
_entity_poly.pdbx_seq_one_letter_code
_entity_poly.pdbx_strand_id
1 'polypeptide(L)'
;MTPMDFYKKYIDFDIRDYVSLINAPTDDKPMWKTYTVKYLGNVIGGKDVKYLNVDLDTMKEAAIKQMKDDVPVWFGCDVGKMFYRDEGILDTDAFDYDGALDTEFVSDKAFRLDYYNSCMTHAMVFTGVNIIDDKPTRWKVENSWGEDRGHKGFLVMSDKWFDEYMYQVVVHKKYLDKKILDLVKQEPIVLKPWDPMGSLAQTI
;
A
#
# COMPACT_ATOMS: atom_id res chain seq x y z
N MET A 1 -31.65 -15.66 0.24
CA MET A 1 -30.90 -14.46 0.64
C MET A 1 -30.08 -14.02 -0.55
N THR A 2 -30.17 -12.76 -0.96
CA THR A 2 -29.34 -12.22 -2.07
C THR A 2 -27.93 -11.86 -1.57
N PRO A 3 -26.93 -11.66 -2.47
CA PRO A 3 -25.63 -11.16 -2.05
C PRO A 3 -25.70 -9.83 -1.27
N MET A 4 -26.63 -8.93 -1.65
CA MET A 4 -26.85 -7.68 -0.94
C MET A 4 -27.46 -7.86 0.45
N ASP A 5 -28.35 -8.84 0.63
CA ASP A 5 -28.88 -9.17 1.95
C ASP A 5 -27.81 -9.79 2.84
N PHE A 6 -26.91 -10.62 2.28
CA PHE A 6 -25.78 -11.17 3.01
C PHE A 6 -24.83 -10.07 3.47
N TYR A 7 -24.44 -9.16 2.58
CA TYR A 7 -23.60 -8.01 2.91
C TYR A 7 -24.22 -7.20 4.05
N LYS A 8 -25.49 -6.81 3.92
CA LYS A 8 -26.18 -6.01 4.96
C LYS A 8 -26.36 -6.74 6.29
N LYS A 9 -26.45 -8.08 6.27
CA LYS A 9 -26.75 -8.88 7.46
C LYS A 9 -25.51 -9.34 8.22
N TYR A 10 -24.43 -9.67 7.52
CA TYR A 10 -23.26 -10.34 8.11
C TYR A 10 -21.96 -9.56 7.98
N ILE A 11 -21.89 -8.56 7.10
CA ILE A 11 -20.72 -7.68 6.98
C ILE A 11 -21.04 -6.40 7.75
N ASP A 12 -20.27 -6.15 8.81
CA ASP A 12 -20.52 -5.13 9.82
C ASP A 12 -19.76 -3.81 9.58
N PHE A 13 -19.12 -3.68 8.41
CA PHE A 13 -18.42 -2.47 8.01
C PHE A 13 -18.91 -1.92 6.68
N ASP A 14 -18.78 -0.61 6.51
CA ASP A 14 -19.09 0.09 5.27
C ASP A 14 -17.81 0.43 4.52
N ILE A 15 -17.64 -0.14 3.33
CA ILE A 15 -16.50 0.15 2.46
C ILE A 15 -16.35 1.65 2.14
N ARG A 16 -17.43 2.43 2.26
CA ARG A 16 -17.42 3.89 2.02
C ARG A 16 -16.74 4.68 3.12
N ASP A 17 -16.47 4.06 4.27
CA ASP A 17 -15.76 4.66 5.40
C ASP A 17 -14.26 4.44 5.37
N TYR A 18 -13.77 3.77 4.33
CA TYR A 18 -12.35 3.62 4.07
C TYR A 18 -11.86 4.68 3.08
N VAL A 19 -10.59 5.04 3.22
CA VAL A 19 -9.88 5.94 2.32
C VAL A 19 -8.57 5.32 1.91
N SER A 20 -8.14 5.64 0.69
CA SER A 20 -6.85 5.21 0.18
C SER A 20 -5.80 6.28 0.42
N LEU A 21 -4.80 5.95 1.24
CA LEU A 21 -3.60 6.75 1.40
C LEU A 21 -2.54 6.20 0.46
N ILE A 22 -1.84 7.07 -0.26
CA ILE A 22 -0.72 6.69 -1.12
C ILE A 22 0.54 7.43 -0.70
N ASN A 23 1.69 6.89 -1.10
CA ASN A 23 2.98 7.57 -1.00
C ASN A 23 3.68 7.47 -2.34
N ALA A 24 3.59 8.56 -3.10
CA ALA A 24 4.24 8.74 -4.39
C ALA A 24 5.05 10.04 -4.34
N PRO A 25 6.35 10.00 -3.98
CA PRO A 25 7.17 11.18 -3.75
C PRO A 25 7.71 11.82 -5.04
N THR A 26 6.98 11.74 -6.15
CA THR A 26 7.36 12.35 -7.43
C THR A 26 6.98 13.83 -7.47
N ASP A 27 7.73 14.64 -8.23
CA ASP A 27 7.53 16.09 -8.29
C ASP A 27 6.13 16.51 -8.79
N ASP A 28 5.52 15.70 -9.66
CA ASP A 28 4.18 15.92 -10.20
C ASP A 28 3.06 15.58 -9.19
N LYS A 29 3.40 14.93 -8.06
CA LYS A 29 2.47 14.51 -7.01
C LYS A 29 2.81 15.13 -5.65
N PRO A 30 2.70 16.47 -5.48
CA PRO A 30 2.87 17.11 -4.18
C PRO A 30 2.10 16.39 -3.05
N MET A 31 2.76 16.22 -1.90
CA MET A 31 2.15 15.65 -0.70
C MET A 31 0.90 16.43 -0.28
N TRP A 32 -0.01 15.76 0.41
CA TRP A 32 -1.25 16.33 0.98
C TRP A 32 -2.30 16.77 -0.05
N LYS A 33 -2.18 16.30 -1.28
CA LYS A 33 -3.15 16.49 -2.36
C LYS A 33 -3.88 15.19 -2.68
N THR A 34 -5.10 15.34 -3.15
CA THR A 34 -5.91 14.22 -3.62
C THR A 34 -5.71 13.99 -5.10
N TYR A 35 -5.74 12.73 -5.52
CA TYR A 35 -5.50 12.31 -6.90
C TYR A 35 -6.54 11.30 -7.36
N THR A 36 -6.78 11.29 -8.67
CA THR A 36 -7.50 10.23 -9.39
C THR A 36 -6.74 9.96 -10.68
N VAL A 37 -6.98 8.83 -11.33
CA VAL A 37 -6.33 8.46 -12.58
C VAL A 37 -7.37 8.44 -13.69
N LYS A 38 -7.12 9.18 -14.77
CA LYS A 38 -8.06 9.29 -15.88
C LYS A 38 -8.37 7.92 -16.48
N TYR A 39 -9.67 7.63 -16.64
CA TYR A 39 -10.20 6.34 -17.14
C TYR A 39 -10.02 5.14 -16.21
N LEU A 40 -9.43 5.32 -15.02
CA LEU A 40 -9.33 4.24 -14.04
C LEU A 40 -10.66 4.10 -13.29
N GLY A 41 -11.35 2.99 -13.54
CA GLY A 41 -12.60 2.64 -12.90
C GLY A 41 -13.22 1.40 -13.54
N ASN A 42 -14.23 0.82 -12.88
CA ASN A 42 -14.86 -0.42 -13.32
C ASN A 42 -16.39 -0.35 -13.42
N VAL A 43 -17.04 0.66 -12.82
CA VAL A 43 -18.49 0.85 -12.84
C VAL A 43 -18.83 2.20 -13.45
N ILE A 44 -19.55 2.20 -14.57
CA ILE A 44 -20.03 3.43 -15.22
C ILE A 44 -20.96 4.19 -14.28
N GLY A 45 -20.68 5.46 -14.03
CA GLY A 45 -21.42 6.28 -13.06
C GLY A 45 -21.17 5.90 -11.59
N GLY A 46 -20.21 5.01 -11.33
CA GLY A 46 -19.72 4.68 -10.00
C GLY A 46 -18.87 5.80 -9.40
N LYS A 47 -18.25 5.50 -8.25
CA LYS A 47 -17.27 6.41 -7.64
C LYS A 47 -15.94 6.28 -8.35
N ASP A 48 -15.34 7.42 -8.67
CA ASP A 48 -13.96 7.46 -9.15
C ASP A 48 -12.99 6.98 -8.07
N VAL A 49 -11.87 6.40 -8.52
CA VAL A 49 -10.75 6.09 -7.65
C VAL A 49 -10.19 7.38 -7.06
N LYS A 50 -10.00 7.44 -5.75
CA LYS A 50 -9.51 8.62 -5.06
C LYS A 50 -8.41 8.25 -4.06
N TYR A 51 -7.29 8.92 -4.21
CA TYR A 51 -6.12 8.77 -3.34
C TYR A 51 -5.85 10.07 -2.60
N LEU A 52 -5.30 10.00 -1.39
CA LEU A 52 -4.62 11.12 -0.73
C LEU A 52 -3.13 10.79 -0.63
N ASN A 53 -2.27 11.62 -1.22
CA ASN A 53 -0.82 11.44 -1.09
C ASN A 53 -0.36 11.95 0.28
N VAL A 54 0.37 11.12 1.03
CA VAL A 54 0.85 11.41 2.39
C VAL A 54 2.31 10.95 2.54
N ASP A 55 2.99 11.46 3.56
CA ASP A 55 4.29 10.92 3.96
C ASP A 55 4.17 9.50 4.55
N LEU A 56 5.31 8.81 4.60
CA LEU A 56 5.40 7.43 5.08
C LEU A 56 5.04 7.31 6.56
N ASP A 57 5.40 8.28 7.39
CA ASP A 57 5.10 8.26 8.83
C ASP A 57 3.59 8.27 9.07
N THR A 58 2.88 9.16 8.38
CA THR A 58 1.42 9.26 8.42
C THR A 58 0.77 7.96 7.92
N MET A 59 1.32 7.39 6.84
CA MET A 59 0.84 6.13 6.28
C MET A 59 0.99 4.97 7.29
N LYS A 60 2.17 4.82 7.88
CA LYS A 60 2.48 3.81 8.89
C LYS A 60 1.64 4.01 10.15
N GLU A 61 1.53 5.24 10.65
CA GLU A 61 0.74 5.57 11.84
C GLU A 61 -0.73 5.20 11.66
N ALA A 62 -1.33 5.52 10.52
CA ALA A 62 -2.72 5.16 10.23
C ALA A 62 -2.92 3.64 10.19
N ALA A 63 -2.01 2.90 9.55
CA ALA A 63 -2.06 1.44 9.51
C ALA A 63 -1.89 0.82 10.91
N ILE A 64 -0.95 1.33 11.71
CA ILE A 64 -0.71 0.88 13.09
C ILE A 64 -1.92 1.16 13.97
N LYS A 65 -2.51 2.36 13.91
CA LYS A 65 -3.73 2.71 14.65
C LYS A 65 -4.87 1.73 14.33
N GLN A 66 -5.03 1.36 13.06
CA GLN A 66 -6.05 0.41 12.65
C GLN A 66 -5.78 -1.01 13.17
N MET A 67 -4.53 -1.49 13.09
CA MET A 67 -4.16 -2.82 13.58
C MET A 67 -4.21 -2.93 15.11
N LYS A 68 -4.02 -1.82 15.85
CA LYS A 68 -4.20 -1.78 17.31
C LYS A 68 -5.65 -2.04 17.75
N ASP A 69 -6.60 -1.84 16.85
CA ASP A 69 -8.02 -2.15 17.03
C ASP A 69 -8.36 -3.56 16.46
N ASP A 70 -7.36 -4.42 16.23
CA ASP A 70 -7.50 -5.77 15.64
C ASP A 70 -8.15 -5.79 14.24
N VAL A 71 -8.10 -4.67 13.53
CA VAL A 71 -8.61 -4.56 12.15
C VAL A 71 -7.44 -4.69 11.18
N PRO A 72 -7.47 -5.67 10.24
CA PRO A 72 -6.42 -5.82 9.24
C PRO A 72 -6.38 -4.62 8.27
N VAL A 73 -5.24 -4.41 7.63
CA VAL A 73 -5.04 -3.28 6.70
C VAL A 73 -4.72 -3.81 5.31
N TRP A 74 -5.59 -3.54 4.34
CA TRP A 74 -5.28 -3.80 2.93
C TRP A 74 -4.19 -2.82 2.48
N PHE A 75 -3.24 -3.31 1.69
CA PHE A 75 -2.18 -2.47 1.14
C PHE A 75 -1.77 -2.94 -0.26
N GLY A 76 -1.10 -2.04 -0.98
CA GLY A 76 -0.53 -2.29 -2.30
C GLY A 76 0.93 -1.86 -2.38
N CYS A 77 1.76 -2.73 -2.94
CA CYS A 77 3.22 -2.60 -2.98
C CYS A 77 3.81 -3.15 -4.29
N ASP A 78 5.12 -3.00 -4.47
CA ASP A 78 5.87 -3.75 -5.48
C ASP A 78 6.46 -5.03 -4.89
N VAL A 79 5.66 -6.09 -4.75
CA VAL A 79 6.09 -7.33 -4.06
C VAL A 79 7.24 -8.04 -4.76
N GLY A 80 7.50 -7.74 -6.04
CA GLY A 80 8.59 -8.36 -6.80
C GLY A 80 9.98 -7.87 -6.39
N LYS A 81 10.08 -6.77 -5.64
CA LYS A 81 11.36 -6.14 -5.27
C LYS A 81 11.89 -6.68 -3.96
N MET A 82 13.20 -6.98 -3.93
CA MET A 82 13.93 -7.41 -2.73
C MET A 82 13.17 -8.46 -1.90
N PHE A 83 12.65 -9.47 -2.60
CA PHE A 83 11.78 -10.49 -2.03
C PHE A 83 12.43 -11.86 -2.11
N TYR A 84 12.81 -12.41 -0.97
CA TYR A 84 13.22 -13.80 -0.87
C TYR A 84 11.99 -14.70 -0.73
N ARG A 85 11.51 -15.18 -1.90
CA ARG A 85 10.22 -15.86 -2.07
C ARG A 85 10.05 -17.13 -1.25
N ASP A 86 11.11 -17.92 -1.13
CA ASP A 86 11.03 -19.25 -0.50
C ASP A 86 10.79 -19.13 1.00
N GLU A 87 11.43 -18.16 1.66
CA GLU A 87 11.27 -17.90 3.11
C GLU A 87 10.20 -16.85 3.41
N GLY A 88 9.62 -16.20 2.39
CA GLY A 88 8.60 -15.19 2.60
C GLY A 88 9.14 -13.88 3.21
N ILE A 89 10.36 -13.48 2.85
CA ILE A 89 11.04 -12.32 3.45
C ILE A 89 11.08 -11.16 2.46
N LEU A 90 10.44 -10.05 2.82
CA LEU A 90 10.48 -8.77 2.11
C LEU A 90 11.44 -7.83 2.88
N ASP A 91 12.69 -7.75 2.46
CA ASP A 91 13.70 -6.93 3.13
C ASP A 91 14.67 -6.31 2.13
N THR A 92 14.98 -5.02 2.27
CA THR A 92 15.96 -4.32 1.42
C THR A 92 17.34 -4.94 1.51
N ASP A 93 17.63 -5.61 2.62
CA ASP A 93 18.93 -6.23 2.89
C ASP A 93 18.91 -7.76 2.57
N ALA A 94 17.87 -8.27 1.90
CA ALA A 94 17.73 -9.69 1.57
C ALA A 94 18.74 -10.20 0.53
N PHE A 95 19.24 -9.30 -0.34
CA PHE A 95 20.21 -9.61 -1.39
C PHE A 95 21.30 -8.55 -1.44
N ASP A 96 22.56 -8.96 -1.49
CA ASP A 96 23.72 -8.08 -1.70
C ASP A 96 24.11 -8.05 -3.19
N TYR A 97 23.27 -7.42 -4.02
CA TYR A 97 23.55 -7.32 -5.46
C TYR A 97 24.75 -6.41 -5.73
N ASP A 98 24.90 -5.34 -4.97
CA ASP A 98 25.97 -4.37 -5.15
C ASP A 98 27.34 -5.03 -4.95
N GLY A 99 27.51 -5.78 -3.85
CA GLY A 99 28.72 -6.55 -3.59
C GLY A 99 28.95 -7.69 -4.58
N ALA A 100 27.88 -8.37 -5.02
CA ALA A 100 27.99 -9.49 -5.96
C ALA A 100 28.37 -9.05 -7.39
N LEU A 101 27.94 -7.86 -7.81
CA LEU A 101 28.15 -7.34 -9.17
C LEU A 101 29.22 -6.25 -9.25
N ASP A 102 29.79 -5.82 -8.11
CA ASP A 102 30.77 -4.73 -8.02
C ASP A 102 30.24 -3.45 -8.68
N THR A 103 28.97 -3.11 -8.40
CA THR A 103 28.26 -1.96 -8.99
C THR A 103 27.17 -1.46 -8.04
N GLU A 104 27.05 -0.15 -7.87
CA GLU A 104 26.05 0.47 -6.99
C GLU A 104 24.71 0.71 -7.72
N PHE A 105 23.60 0.28 -7.13
CA PHE A 105 22.26 0.48 -7.69
C PHE A 105 21.49 1.58 -6.95
N VAL A 106 21.98 2.82 -7.02
CA VAL A 106 21.33 3.97 -6.36
C VAL A 106 20.11 4.43 -7.14
N SER A 107 18.93 4.29 -6.53
CA SER A 107 17.71 4.96 -6.98
C SER A 107 16.80 5.20 -5.79
N ASP A 108 16.23 6.39 -5.66
CA ASP A 108 15.19 6.64 -4.68
C ASP A 108 13.81 6.22 -5.22
N LYS A 109 12.80 6.25 -4.35
CA LYS A 109 11.44 5.83 -4.68
C LYS A 109 10.79 6.68 -5.79
N ALA A 110 11.10 7.98 -5.84
CA ALA A 110 10.56 8.89 -6.84
C ALA A 110 11.13 8.54 -8.23
N PHE A 111 12.45 8.39 -8.31
CA PHE A 111 13.15 7.95 -9.50
C PHE A 111 12.59 6.62 -10.01
N ARG A 112 12.38 5.64 -9.13
CA ARG A 112 11.85 4.33 -9.53
C ARG A 112 10.43 4.41 -10.09
N LEU A 113 9.59 5.33 -9.61
CA LEU A 113 8.25 5.58 -10.16
C LEU A 113 8.33 6.27 -11.53
N ASP A 114 9.13 7.33 -11.66
CA ASP A 114 9.22 8.13 -12.88
C ASP A 114 9.82 7.34 -14.06
N TYR A 115 10.78 6.45 -13.76
CA TYR A 115 11.45 5.61 -14.76
C TYR A 115 10.84 4.21 -14.88
N TYR A 116 9.65 3.99 -14.31
CA TYR A 116 8.91 2.71 -14.38
C TYR A 116 9.73 1.49 -13.90
N ASN A 117 10.69 1.69 -13.02
CA ASN A 117 11.45 0.60 -12.40
C ASN A 117 10.63 -0.08 -11.29
N SER A 118 9.76 0.67 -10.62
CA SER A 118 8.88 0.16 -9.57
C SER A 118 7.53 0.86 -9.59
N CYS A 119 6.47 0.10 -9.32
CA CYS A 119 5.11 0.58 -9.15
C CYS A 119 4.30 -0.45 -8.36
N MET A 120 3.07 -0.13 -8.00
CA MET A 120 2.20 -1.10 -7.32
C MET A 120 1.89 -2.29 -8.24
N THR A 121 2.35 -3.49 -7.86
CA THR A 121 2.18 -4.72 -8.64
C THR A 121 1.33 -5.75 -7.92
N HIS A 122 1.19 -5.68 -6.60
CA HIS A 122 0.42 -6.67 -5.85
C HIS A 122 -0.25 -6.06 -4.63
N ALA A 123 -1.33 -6.71 -4.19
CA ALA A 123 -2.10 -6.31 -3.01
C ALA A 123 -2.13 -7.44 -1.98
N MET A 124 -1.93 -7.08 -0.73
CA MET A 124 -1.85 -8.00 0.41
C MET A 124 -2.49 -7.36 1.66
N VAL A 125 -2.42 -8.04 2.80
CA VAL A 125 -3.07 -7.60 4.03
C VAL A 125 -2.10 -7.61 5.20
N PHE A 126 -1.99 -6.51 5.95
CA PHE A 126 -1.30 -6.51 7.23
C PHE A 126 -2.18 -7.11 8.32
N THR A 127 -1.59 -8.04 9.07
CA THR A 127 -2.23 -8.74 10.19
C THR A 127 -1.45 -8.61 11.50
N GLY A 128 -0.39 -7.80 11.50
CA GLY A 128 0.39 -7.51 12.69
C GLY A 128 1.59 -6.61 12.41
N VAL A 129 2.10 -6.00 13.46
CA VAL A 129 3.29 -5.15 13.43
C VAL A 129 4.10 -5.38 14.70
N ASN A 130 5.42 -5.45 14.54
CA ASN A 130 6.35 -5.50 15.66
C ASN A 130 6.82 -4.07 15.97
N ILE A 131 6.61 -3.63 17.21
CA ILE A 131 6.98 -2.28 17.67
C ILE A 131 8.06 -2.39 18.74
N ILE A 132 9.16 -1.65 18.57
CA ILE A 132 10.24 -1.50 19.54
C ILE A 132 10.48 0.00 19.71
N ASP A 133 10.49 0.49 20.96
CA ASP A 133 10.66 1.91 21.28
C ASP A 133 9.72 2.83 20.47
N ASP A 134 8.43 2.45 20.43
CA ASP A 134 7.36 3.13 19.69
C ASP A 134 7.54 3.22 18.15
N LYS A 135 8.50 2.46 17.59
CA LYS A 135 8.75 2.41 16.14
C LYS A 135 8.47 1.02 15.56
N PRO A 136 7.81 0.93 14.39
CA PRO A 136 7.67 -0.33 13.69
C PRO A 136 9.06 -0.83 13.23
N THR A 137 9.30 -2.12 13.36
CA THR A 137 10.55 -2.73 12.86
C THR A 137 10.29 -3.78 11.78
N ARG A 138 9.15 -4.45 11.84
CA ARG A 138 8.69 -5.41 10.83
C ARG A 138 7.18 -5.60 10.90
N TRP A 139 6.62 -6.02 9.78
CA TRP A 139 5.19 -6.16 9.53
C TRP A 139 4.88 -7.60 9.18
N LYS A 140 3.77 -8.12 9.72
CA LYS A 140 3.24 -9.44 9.38
C LYS A 140 2.24 -9.28 8.24
N VAL A 141 2.49 -9.98 7.14
CA VAL A 141 1.71 -9.86 5.91
C VAL A 141 1.02 -11.18 5.62
N GLU A 142 -0.29 -11.15 5.44
CA GLU A 142 -1.06 -12.25 4.87
C GLU A 142 -1.09 -12.09 3.35
N ASN A 143 -0.65 -13.13 2.64
CA ASN A 143 -0.64 -13.19 1.19
C ASN A 143 -1.70 -14.19 0.68
N SER A 144 -1.94 -14.19 -0.63
CA SER A 144 -3.01 -14.94 -1.28
C SER A 144 -2.52 -16.07 -2.21
N TRP A 145 -1.29 -16.53 -2.03
CA TRP A 145 -0.67 -17.58 -2.88
C TRP A 145 -0.71 -18.99 -2.28
N GLY A 146 -1.64 -19.24 -1.35
CA GLY A 146 -1.78 -20.51 -0.65
C GLY A 146 -0.79 -20.69 0.50
N GLU A 147 -0.91 -21.81 1.21
CA GLU A 147 -0.13 -22.08 2.42
C GLU A 147 1.29 -22.59 2.14
N ASP A 148 1.57 -23.06 0.92
CA ASP A 148 2.87 -23.62 0.54
C ASP A 148 3.97 -22.57 0.33
N ARG A 149 3.63 -21.28 0.43
CA ARG A 149 4.56 -20.15 0.20
C ARG A 149 4.84 -19.40 1.51
N GLY A 150 6.10 -19.00 1.70
CA GLY A 150 6.54 -18.33 2.91
C GLY A 150 6.26 -19.17 4.16
N HIS A 151 5.73 -18.54 5.20
CA HIS A 151 5.37 -19.21 6.45
C HIS A 151 3.86 -19.45 6.52
N LYS A 152 3.37 -20.51 5.88
CA LYS A 152 1.94 -20.84 5.78
C LYS A 152 1.11 -19.73 5.13
N GLY A 153 1.61 -19.18 4.02
CA GLY A 153 0.99 -18.06 3.31
C GLY A 153 1.29 -16.67 3.90
N PHE A 154 2.01 -16.60 5.01
CA PHE A 154 2.44 -15.32 5.60
C PHE A 154 3.87 -14.95 5.19
N LEU A 155 4.08 -13.64 5.04
CA LEU A 155 5.38 -13.01 4.81
C LEU A 155 5.75 -12.14 6.00
N VAL A 156 7.05 -11.90 6.16
CA VAL A 156 7.60 -10.87 7.04
C VAL A 156 8.21 -9.76 6.21
N MET A 157 7.85 -8.52 6.52
CA MET A 157 8.31 -7.35 5.78
C MET A 157 9.06 -6.41 6.72
N SER A 158 10.31 -6.05 6.40
CA SER A 158 11.06 -5.07 7.19
C SER A 158 10.45 -3.67 7.05
N ASP A 159 10.63 -2.82 8.06
CA ASP A 159 10.11 -1.45 7.99
C ASP A 159 10.80 -0.62 6.90
N LYS A 160 12.07 -0.91 6.59
CA LYS A 160 12.79 -0.31 5.44
C LYS A 160 12.16 -0.71 4.11
N TRP A 161 11.73 -1.97 3.97
CA TRP A 161 11.07 -2.43 2.75
C TRP A 161 9.74 -1.70 2.54
N PHE A 162 8.99 -1.43 3.62
CA PHE A 162 7.81 -0.56 3.57
C PHE A 162 8.16 0.79 2.92
N ASP A 163 9.22 1.44 3.37
CA ASP A 163 9.60 2.78 2.89
C ASP A 163 9.86 2.79 1.39
N GLU A 164 10.56 1.78 0.89
CA GLU A 164 11.01 1.73 -0.50
C GLU A 164 9.92 1.27 -1.49
N TYR A 165 9.08 0.30 -1.11
CA TYR A 165 8.22 -0.42 -2.06
C TYR A 165 6.73 -0.45 -1.69
N MET A 166 6.32 0.18 -0.58
CA MET A 166 4.90 0.41 -0.27
C MET A 166 4.35 1.61 -1.05
N TYR A 167 3.19 1.48 -1.68
CA TYR A 167 2.59 2.59 -2.42
C TYR A 167 1.23 3.01 -1.90
N GLN A 168 0.48 2.08 -1.29
CA GLN A 168 -0.90 2.31 -0.91
C GLN A 168 -1.27 1.57 0.37
N VAL A 169 -2.01 2.21 1.27
CA VAL A 169 -2.74 1.55 2.35
C VAL A 169 -4.18 2.04 2.35
N VAL A 170 -5.10 1.15 2.71
CA VAL A 170 -6.53 1.48 2.84
C VAL A 170 -6.93 1.37 4.30
N VAL A 171 -7.33 2.51 4.87
CA VAL A 171 -7.62 2.65 6.29
C VAL A 171 -8.98 3.29 6.51
N HIS A 172 -9.63 2.91 7.61
CA HIS A 172 -10.90 3.48 8.02
C HIS A 172 -10.70 4.93 8.50
N LYS A 173 -11.59 5.83 8.11
CA LYS A 173 -11.53 7.27 8.42
C LYS A 173 -11.36 7.56 9.92
N LYS A 174 -11.91 6.71 10.79
CA LYS A 174 -11.84 6.87 12.25
C LYS A 174 -10.40 6.87 12.79
N TYR A 175 -9.43 6.31 12.06
CA TYR A 175 -8.02 6.26 12.46
C TYR A 175 -7.21 7.47 11.98
N LEU A 176 -7.85 8.41 11.29
CA LEU A 176 -7.22 9.59 10.73
C LEU A 176 -7.61 10.83 11.51
N ASP A 177 -6.63 11.69 11.77
CA ASP A 177 -6.87 12.96 12.41
C ASP A 177 -7.73 13.87 11.53
N LYS A 178 -8.46 14.79 12.15
CA LYS A 178 -9.39 15.70 11.46
C LYS A 178 -8.75 16.44 10.28
N LYS A 179 -7.49 16.85 10.41
CA LYS A 179 -6.72 17.51 9.35
C LYS A 179 -6.63 16.64 8.10
N ILE A 180 -6.31 15.36 8.24
CA ILE A 180 -6.21 14.40 7.13
C ILE A 180 -7.60 14.16 6.52
N LEU A 181 -8.63 14.00 7.35
CA LEU A 181 -10.01 13.83 6.89
C LEU A 181 -10.51 15.01 6.05
N ASP A 182 -10.13 16.23 6.41
CA ASP A 182 -10.46 17.41 5.62
C ASP A 182 -9.70 17.44 4.30
N LEU A 183 -8.43 16.98 4.26
CA LEU A 183 -7.67 16.85 3.02
C LEU A 183 -8.28 15.82 2.05
N VAL A 184 -8.84 14.71 2.55
CA VAL A 184 -9.51 13.69 1.72
C VAL A 184 -10.70 14.27 0.94
N LYS A 185 -11.30 15.38 1.40
CA LYS A 185 -12.47 16.00 0.74
C LYS A 185 -12.11 16.86 -0.47
N GLN A 186 -10.83 17.20 -0.67
CA GLN A 186 -10.35 18.00 -1.80
C GLN A 186 -10.78 17.40 -3.14
N GLU A 187 -11.02 18.24 -4.14
CA GLU A 187 -11.19 17.77 -5.52
C GLU A 187 -9.89 17.12 -6.01
N PRO A 188 -9.94 15.90 -6.59
CA PRO A 188 -8.75 15.19 -7.00
C PRO A 188 -8.11 15.81 -8.24
N ILE A 189 -6.78 15.91 -8.23
CA ILE A 189 -5.98 16.18 -9.42
C ILE A 189 -6.06 14.95 -10.33
N VAL A 190 -6.40 15.15 -11.60
CA VAL A 190 -6.57 14.07 -12.57
C VAL A 190 -5.23 13.74 -13.22
N LEU A 191 -4.68 12.59 -12.87
CA LEU A 191 -3.46 12.03 -13.45
C LEU A 191 -3.74 11.42 -14.82
N LYS A 192 -2.67 11.27 -15.61
CA LYS A 192 -2.74 10.65 -16.94
C LYS A 192 -3.13 9.16 -16.83
N PRO A 193 -3.77 8.57 -17.86
CA PRO A 193 -4.22 7.17 -17.79
C PRO A 193 -3.12 6.13 -17.54
N TRP A 194 -1.87 6.45 -17.89
CA TRP A 194 -0.70 5.58 -17.75
C TRP A 194 0.17 5.93 -16.55
N ASP A 195 -0.33 6.76 -15.62
CA ASP A 195 0.38 7.07 -14.39
C ASP A 195 0.65 5.80 -13.57
N PRO A 196 1.84 5.61 -12.96
CA PRO A 196 2.16 4.41 -12.19
C PRO A 196 1.22 4.17 -11.00
N MET A 197 0.57 5.21 -10.47
CA MET A 197 -0.46 5.08 -9.42
C MET A 197 -1.80 4.56 -9.94
N GLY A 198 -1.93 4.38 -11.26
CA GLY A 198 -3.03 3.68 -11.90
C GLY A 198 -2.83 2.18 -12.04
N SER A 199 -1.63 1.66 -11.69
CA SER A 199 -1.36 0.23 -11.76
C SER A 199 -2.28 -0.52 -10.79
N LEU A 200 -3.12 -1.40 -11.33
CA LEU A 200 -3.94 -2.33 -10.56
C LEU A 200 -3.21 -3.67 -10.59
N ALA A 201 -2.71 -4.12 -9.44
CA ALA A 201 -2.08 -5.42 -9.20
C ALA A 201 -1.75 -6.21 -10.50
N GLN A 202 -0.64 -5.86 -11.16
CA GLN A 202 -0.21 -6.54 -12.37
C GLN A 202 0.27 -7.95 -12.04
N THR A 203 -0.17 -8.94 -12.82
CA THR A 203 0.31 -10.32 -12.67
C THR A 203 1.84 -10.36 -12.80
N ILE A 204 2.52 -10.75 -11.72
CA ILE A 204 3.97 -11.03 -11.68
C ILE A 204 4.19 -12.52 -11.90
#